data_AF-A0A2N0L517-F1
#
_entry.id   AF-A0A2N0L517-F1
#
_cell.length_a   1.000
_cell.length_b   1.000
_cell.length_c   1.000
_cell.angle_alpha   90.00
_cell.angle_beta   90.00
_cell.angle_gamma   90.00
#
_symmetry.space_group_name_H-M   'P 1'
#
loop_
_entity.id
_entity.type
_entity.pdbx_description
1 polymer ?
#
loop_
_entity_poly.entity_id
_entity_poly.type
_entity_poly.pdbx_seq_one_letter_code
_entity_poly.pdbx_strand_id
1 'polypeptide(L)'
;MDTIPAEKQVLDYFRSLSNWGRWGKEDMLGTLNFLNEKKTKGAVSLVEDVVTVSCVRPISFQESLNSTTPVVRCMVESGDDGQQGIRSRPV
;
A
#
# COMPACT_ATOMS: atom_id res chain seq x y z
N MET A 1 -30.23 9.34 -18.87
CA MET A 1 -29.25 10.38 -18.47
C MET A 1 -29.05 10.20 -16.99
N ASP A 2 -27.89 9.72 -16.56
CA ASP A 2 -27.59 9.59 -15.14
C ASP A 2 -27.49 11.01 -14.55
N THR A 3 -28.39 11.30 -13.62
CA THR A 3 -28.51 12.61 -12.98
C THR A 3 -27.34 12.81 -12.03
N ILE A 4 -26.60 13.90 -12.19
CA ILE A 4 -25.54 14.29 -11.26
C ILE A 4 -26.18 14.54 -9.88
N PRO A 5 -25.73 13.89 -8.80
CA PRO A 5 -26.30 14.04 -7.48
C PRO A 5 -26.12 15.46 -6.95
N ALA A 6 -27.09 15.95 -6.18
CA ALA A 6 -27.02 17.25 -5.53
C ALA A 6 -25.96 17.26 -4.41
N GLU A 7 -25.40 18.43 -4.10
CA GLU A 7 -24.33 18.60 -3.09
C GLU A 7 -24.68 17.94 -1.75
N LYS A 8 -25.87 18.21 -1.21
CA LYS A 8 -26.34 17.62 0.05
C LYS A 8 -26.30 16.08 0.02
N GLN A 9 -26.68 15.49 -1.10
CA GLN A 9 -26.72 14.04 -1.26
C GLN A 9 -25.30 13.46 -1.25
N VAL A 10 -24.33 14.14 -1.89
CA VAL A 10 -22.92 13.76 -1.84
C VAL A 10 -22.36 13.87 -0.42
N LEU A 11 -22.72 14.93 0.32
CA LEU A 11 -22.32 15.09 1.72
C LEU A 11 -22.88 13.99 2.62
N ASP A 12 -24.12 13.54 2.38
CA ASP A 12 -24.75 12.46 3.15
C ASP A 12 -24.09 11.08 2.89
N TYR A 13 -23.42 10.89 1.75
CA TYR A 13 -22.69 9.65 1.45
C TYR A 13 -21.51 9.40 2.39
N PHE A 14 -20.84 10.46 2.86
CA PHE A 14 -19.74 10.30 3.81
C PHE A 14 -20.19 9.65 5.14
N ARG A 15 -21.47 9.77 5.48
CA ARG A 15 -22.05 9.12 6.65
C ARG A 15 -22.66 7.77 6.30
N SER A 16 -23.50 7.74 5.27
CA SER A 16 -24.29 6.55 4.90
C SER A 16 -23.48 5.44 4.23
N LEU A 17 -22.42 5.77 3.50
CA LEU A 17 -21.55 4.82 2.80
C LEU A 17 -20.18 4.69 3.48
N SER A 18 -20.19 4.60 4.81
CA SER A 18 -18.98 4.42 5.61
C SER A 18 -18.99 3.10 6.36
N ASN A 19 -17.80 2.53 6.58
CA ASN A 19 -17.63 1.36 7.47
C ASN A 19 -17.28 1.78 8.91
N TRP A 20 -17.44 3.05 9.27
CA TRP A 20 -17.04 3.56 10.59
C TRP A 20 -17.85 2.91 11.72
N GLY A 21 -17.16 2.47 12.77
CA GLY A 21 -17.77 1.81 13.93
C GLY A 21 -18.28 0.38 13.67
N ARG A 22 -18.20 -0.14 12.44
CA ARG A 22 -18.70 -1.47 12.06
C ARG A 22 -18.08 -2.60 12.88
N TRP A 23 -16.81 -2.45 13.27
CA TRP A 23 -16.06 -3.46 14.03
C TRP A 23 -15.69 -2.99 15.45
N GLY A 24 -16.34 -1.92 15.92
CA GLY A 24 -16.06 -1.28 17.20
C GLY A 24 -15.41 0.09 17.05
N LYS A 25 -15.48 0.88 18.13
CA LYS A 25 -14.98 2.26 18.15
C LYS A 25 -13.45 2.34 18.14
N GLU A 26 -12.79 1.34 18.71
CA GLU A 26 -11.33 1.26 18.83
C GLU A 26 -10.70 0.40 17.71
N ASP A 27 -11.48 0.02 16.69
CA ASP A 27 -10.97 -0.76 15.56
C ASP A 27 -9.98 0.05 14.71
N MET A 28 -8.84 -0.58 14.41
CA MET A 28 -7.78 -0.02 13.57
C MET A 28 -7.55 -0.85 12.29
N LEU A 29 -8.25 -1.98 12.12
CA LEU A 29 -8.03 -2.91 11.00
C LEU A 29 -8.95 -2.62 9.80
N GLY A 30 -10.15 -2.10 10.04
CA GLY A 30 -11.09 -1.77 8.97
C GLY A 30 -11.48 -2.98 8.14
N THR A 31 -11.39 -2.88 6.81
CA THR A 31 -11.80 -3.96 5.90
C THR A 31 -10.94 -5.23 6.01
N LEU A 32 -9.77 -5.18 6.65
CA LEU A 32 -8.99 -6.38 6.96
C LEU A 32 -9.73 -7.35 7.88
N ASN A 33 -10.69 -6.86 8.68
CA ASN A 33 -11.58 -7.68 9.50
C ASN A 33 -12.43 -8.67 8.66
N PHE A 34 -12.51 -8.50 7.33
CA PHE A 34 -13.14 -9.47 6.46
C PHE A 34 -12.30 -10.70 6.18
N LEU A 35 -10.98 -10.66 6.43
CA LEU A 35 -10.09 -11.80 6.29
C LEU A 35 -10.28 -12.74 7.49
N ASN A 36 -10.46 -14.03 7.21
CA ASN A 36 -10.57 -15.05 8.22
C ASN A 36 -10.07 -16.39 7.68
N GLU A 37 -9.83 -17.35 8.56
CA GLU A 37 -9.31 -18.67 8.19
C GLU A 37 -10.15 -19.38 7.13
N LYS A 38 -11.49 -19.25 7.19
CA LYS A 38 -12.39 -19.88 6.22
C LYS A 38 -12.17 -19.33 4.81
N LYS A 39 -12.05 -18.01 4.67
CA LYS A 39 -11.76 -17.37 3.38
C LYS A 39 -10.35 -17.69 2.90
N THR A 40 -9.36 -17.72 3.79
CA THR A 40 -7.99 -18.10 3.43
C THR A 40 -7.93 -19.53 2.92
N LYS A 41 -8.58 -20.49 3.61
CA LYS A 41 -8.69 -21.88 3.15
C LYS A 41 -9.42 -21.99 1.81
N GLY A 42 -10.51 -21.24 1.63
CA GLY A 42 -11.23 -21.17 0.36
C GLY A 42 -10.38 -20.63 -0.79
N ALA A 43 -9.58 -19.59 -0.55
CA ALA A 43 -8.66 -19.05 -1.55
C ALA A 43 -7.60 -20.06 -1.98
N VAL A 44 -7.03 -20.82 -1.02
CA VAL A 44 -6.05 -21.88 -1.31
C VAL A 44 -6.64 -23.01 -2.14
N SER A 45 -7.92 -23.36 -1.91
CA SER A 45 -8.58 -24.41 -2.71
C SER A 45 -8.80 -24.07 -4.19
N LEU A 46 -8.58 -22.81 -4.60
CA LEU A 46 -8.71 -22.38 -6.00
C LEU A 46 -7.42 -22.59 -6.82
N VAL A 47 -6.32 -23.04 -6.21
CA VAL A 47 -5.05 -23.26 -6.92
C VAL A 47 -5.13 -24.55 -7.74
N GLU A 48 -4.95 -24.45 -9.06
CA GLU A 48 -4.92 -25.60 -9.98
C GLU A 48 -3.49 -25.95 -10.42
N ASP A 49 -2.77 -25.00 -11.02
CA ASP A 49 -1.50 -25.27 -11.71
C ASP A 49 -0.23 -25.15 -10.83
N VAL A 50 -0.35 -24.82 -9.54
CA VAL A 50 0.77 -24.62 -8.60
C VAL A 50 1.87 -23.70 -9.17
N VAL A 51 1.45 -22.64 -9.87
CA VAL A 51 2.34 -21.60 -10.42
C VAL A 51 2.22 -20.32 -9.60
N THR A 52 3.36 -19.72 -9.26
CA THR A 52 3.41 -18.41 -8.62
C THR A 52 3.54 -17.31 -9.67
N VAL A 53 2.60 -16.37 -9.69
CA VAL A 53 2.64 -15.19 -10.56
C VAL A 53 2.91 -13.95 -9.73
N SER A 54 3.95 -13.19 -10.08
CA SER A 54 4.24 -11.93 -9.41
C SER A 54 3.30 -10.82 -9.89
N CYS A 55 2.53 -10.22 -8.98
CA CYS A 55 1.68 -9.06 -9.25
C CYS A 55 2.37 -7.72 -8.99
N VAL A 56 3.68 -7.73 -8.70
CA VAL A 56 4.43 -6.50 -8.47
C VAL A 56 4.74 -5.80 -9.79
N ARG A 57 4.67 -4.47 -9.81
CA ARG A 57 5.26 -3.68 -10.88
C ARG A 57 6.78 -3.68 -10.73
N PRO A 58 7.57 -4.02 -11.76
CA PRO A 58 9.02 -3.90 -11.69
C PRO A 58 9.44 -2.46 -11.40
N ILE A 59 10.38 -2.29 -10.46
CA ILE A 59 10.95 -0.97 -10.14
C ILE A 59 11.95 -0.60 -11.23
N SER A 60 11.72 0.55 -11.88
CA SER A 60 12.62 1.10 -12.89
C SER A 60 13.60 2.09 -12.27
N PHE A 61 14.84 2.06 -12.76
CA PHE A 61 15.87 3.07 -12.48
C PHE A 61 15.93 4.14 -13.58
N GLN A 62 15.13 3.98 -14.64
CA GLN A 62 15.02 4.93 -15.75
C GLN A 62 13.80 5.84 -15.56
N GLU A 63 13.94 7.09 -15.96
CA GLU A 63 12.85 8.04 -16.02
C GLU A 63 11.74 7.56 -16.97
N SER A 64 10.49 7.69 -16.54
CA SER A 64 9.32 7.40 -17.37
C SER A 64 8.12 8.19 -16.89
N LEU A 65 7.04 8.19 -17.66
CA LEU A 65 5.77 8.84 -17.28
C LEU A 65 5.23 8.35 -15.92
N ASN A 66 5.49 7.09 -15.57
CA ASN A 66 5.05 6.49 -14.31
C ASN A 66 6.11 6.60 -13.19
N SER A 67 7.28 7.18 -13.48
CA SER A 67 8.40 7.27 -12.55
C SER A 67 9.29 8.47 -12.93
N THR A 68 8.81 9.67 -12.63
CA THR A 68 9.51 10.94 -12.90
C THR A 68 10.75 11.12 -12.00
N THR A 69 10.74 10.53 -10.80
CA THR A 69 11.90 10.48 -9.89
C THR A 69 12.28 9.01 -9.69
N PRO A 70 13.10 8.42 -10.57
CA PRO A 70 13.47 7.02 -10.44
C PRO A 70 14.26 6.78 -9.16
N VAL A 71 14.21 5.55 -8.67
CA VAL A 71 15.01 5.15 -7.52
C VAL A 71 16.49 5.34 -7.87
N VAL A 72 17.25 5.99 -6.99
CA VAL A 72 18.70 6.14 -7.11
C VAL A 72 19.39 5.33 -6.01
N ARG A 73 20.47 4.65 -6.37
CA ARG A 73 21.35 4.02 -5.38
C ARG A 73 22.41 5.03 -4.98
N CYS A 74 22.22 5.67 -3.83
CA CYS A 74 23.24 6.53 -3.26
C CYS A 74 24.22 5.69 -2.43
N MET A 75 25.50 5.90 -2.68
CA MET A 75 26.56 5.42 -1.80
C MET A 75 26.49 6.22 -0.49
N VAL A 76 26.25 5.54 0.63
CA VAL A 76 26.12 6.19 1.95
C VAL A 76 27.48 6.36 2.63
N GLU A 77 28.41 5.44 2.37
CA GLU A 77 29.74 5.38 2.99
C GLU A 77 30.72 4.60 2.09
N SER A 78 32.01 4.92 2.12
CA SER A 78 33.04 4.33 1.26
C SER A 78 33.77 3.13 1.86
N GLY A 79 33.60 2.86 3.16
CA GLY A 79 34.31 1.80 3.87
C GLY A 79 35.80 2.07 4.10
N ASP A 80 36.36 3.12 3.50
CA ASP A 80 37.70 3.66 3.76
C ASP A 80 37.70 4.64 4.96
N ASP A 81 36.51 4.96 5.46
CA ASP A 81 36.18 5.79 6.62
C ASP A 81 36.66 5.21 7.96
N GLY A 82 37.15 3.97 7.93
CA GLY A 82 37.61 3.24 9.11
C GLY A 82 38.92 3.77 9.66
N GLN A 83 38.96 5.02 10.16
CA GLN A 83 39.89 5.53 11.18
C GLN A 83 39.52 6.92 11.78
N GLN A 84 38.30 7.47 11.65
CA GLN A 84 37.92 8.64 12.46
C GLN A 84 36.49 8.52 13.01
N GLY A 85 36.41 8.31 14.33
CA GLY A 85 35.19 7.99 15.05
C GLY A 85 34.06 9.02 14.90
N ILE A 86 32.86 8.48 14.67
CA ILE A 86 31.54 8.98 15.14
C ILE A 86 31.37 10.51 15.17
N ARG A 87 31.55 11.25 14.06
CA ARG A 87 31.03 12.62 13.83
C ARG A 87 31.06 12.86 12.31
N SER A 88 30.00 13.10 11.54
CA SER A 88 28.81 13.92 11.77
C SER A 88 27.79 13.63 10.66
N ARG A 89 26.50 13.47 10.99
CA ARG A 89 25.41 13.76 10.04
C ARG A 89 25.33 15.28 9.86
N PRO A 90 25.22 15.79 8.63
CA PRO A 90 23.92 15.96 7.96
C PRO A 90 24.01 15.46 6.50
N VAL A 91 22.99 14.92 5.84
CA VAL A 91 21.59 15.32 5.67
C VAL A 91 20.77 14.04 5.46
#